data_AF-A0A819D9Q6-F1
#
_entry.id   AF-A0A819D9Q6-F1
#
_cell.length_a   1.000
_cell.length_b   1.000
_cell.length_c   1.000
_cell.angle_alpha   90.00
_cell.angle_beta   90.00
_cell.angle_gamma   90.00
#
_symmetry.space_group_name_H-M   'P 1'
#
loop_
_entity.id
_entity.type
_entity.pdbx_description
1 polymer ?
#
loop_
_entity_poly.entity_id
_entity_poly.type
_entity_poly.pdbx_seq_one_letter_code
_entity_poly.pdbx_strand_id
1 'polypeptide(L)'
;MSLLSLVFIWLDKCIGNLPGENEKLKEKFRKLLLPIRQFDKPSSCLDSIELSLKNKCIFFITSNSFVDEEFLKKIASLSNVYRIYIYNQEGNDYQFTDTNLIKKIGLERIVQFDEQLYKQIILDLIKIYSKESNQSRQAKELLKSAVKLLNTIDDKDEDLQDIEKYLISRIHNLK
;
A
#
# COMPACT_ATOMS: atom_id res chain seq x y z
N MET A 1 15.39 -8.90 0.76
CA MET A 1 14.10 -9.51 1.15
C MET A 1 13.44 -8.61 2.18
N SER A 2 12.11 -8.42 2.12
CA SER A 2 11.37 -7.65 3.13
C SER A 2 11.46 -8.33 4.49
N LEU A 3 11.81 -7.58 5.55
CA LEU A 3 11.83 -8.06 6.94
C LEU A 3 10.42 -8.26 7.50
N LEU A 4 9.43 -7.58 6.90
CA LEU A 4 8.03 -7.78 7.20
C LEU A 4 7.37 -8.73 6.20
N SER A 5 6.43 -9.48 6.72
CA SER A 5 5.58 -10.42 6.01
C SER A 5 4.48 -9.68 5.22
N LEU A 6 4.89 -8.80 4.30
CA LEU A 6 4.01 -7.95 3.48
C LEU A 6 3.63 -8.64 2.18
N VAL A 7 2.40 -8.43 1.71
CA VAL A 7 1.91 -8.88 0.40
C VAL A 7 1.02 -7.80 -0.21
N PHE A 8 1.20 -7.55 -1.49
CA PHE A 8 0.28 -6.73 -2.27
C PHE A 8 -0.71 -7.62 -3.00
N ILE A 9 -1.98 -7.25 -2.98
CA ILE A 9 -3.03 -7.97 -3.68
C ILE A 9 -3.63 -7.04 -4.72
N TRP A 10 -3.68 -7.50 -5.96
CA TRP A 10 -4.29 -6.81 -7.08
C TRP A 10 -5.54 -7.56 -7.51
N LEU A 11 -6.69 -6.93 -7.35
CA LEU A 11 -7.95 -7.41 -7.91
C LEU A 11 -8.28 -6.54 -9.12
N ASP A 12 -7.73 -6.94 -10.27
CA ASP A 12 -8.00 -6.48 -11.64
C ASP A 12 -6.75 -6.77 -12.48
N LYS A 13 -6.87 -7.69 -13.44
CA LYS A 13 -5.76 -8.06 -14.35
C LYS A 13 -5.30 -6.89 -15.22
N CYS A 14 -6.15 -5.89 -15.43
CA CYS A 14 -5.89 -4.71 -16.24
C CYS A 14 -5.03 -3.67 -15.52
N ILE A 15 -4.81 -3.77 -14.19
CA ILE A 15 -3.83 -2.96 -13.46
C ILE A 15 -2.43 -3.11 -14.09
N GLY A 16 -2.11 -4.32 -14.55
CA GLY A 16 -0.86 -4.61 -15.25
C GLY A 16 -0.79 -4.00 -16.66
N ASN A 17 -1.92 -3.61 -17.25
CA ASN A 17 -2.08 -3.21 -18.66
C ASN A 17 -2.69 -1.81 -18.83
N LEU A 18 -2.70 -0.97 -17.78
CA LEU A 18 -3.25 0.39 -17.86
C LEU A 18 -2.56 1.15 -19.03
N PRO A 19 -3.28 1.64 -20.04
CA PRO A 19 -2.67 2.41 -21.13
C PRO A 19 -2.15 3.77 -20.64
N GLY A 20 -1.12 4.34 -21.27
CA GLY A 20 -0.65 5.72 -21.03
C GLY A 20 0.86 5.89 -20.78
N GLU A 21 1.30 7.16 -20.74
CA GLU A 21 2.69 7.64 -20.90
C GLU A 21 3.68 7.40 -19.74
N ASN A 22 3.27 6.81 -18.62
CA ASN A 22 4.14 6.72 -17.44
C ASN A 22 4.66 5.31 -17.13
N GLU A 23 5.18 4.61 -18.14
CA GLU A 23 5.79 3.28 -18.00
C GLU A 23 6.86 3.22 -16.89
N LYS A 24 7.64 4.30 -16.72
CA LYS A 24 8.62 4.43 -15.63
C LYS A 24 7.96 4.33 -14.24
N LEU A 25 6.86 5.03 -14.04
CA LEU A 25 6.12 5.00 -12.78
C LEU A 25 5.49 3.63 -12.54
N LYS A 26 4.91 2.99 -13.57
CA LYS A 26 4.40 1.62 -13.45
C LYS A 26 5.51 0.65 -13.06
N GLU A 27 6.71 0.81 -13.60
CA GLU A 27 7.87 0.02 -13.22
C GLU A 27 8.30 0.27 -11.77
N LYS A 28 8.29 1.54 -11.31
CA LYS A 28 8.53 1.89 -9.89
C LYS A 28 7.54 1.16 -8.97
N PHE A 29 6.23 1.22 -9.27
CA PHE A 29 5.22 0.46 -8.53
C PHE A 29 5.48 -1.04 -8.56
N ARG A 30 5.69 -1.65 -9.74
CA ARG A 30 5.92 -3.10 -9.84
C ARG A 30 7.14 -3.55 -9.01
N LYS A 31 8.21 -2.76 -8.97
CA LYS A 31 9.39 -3.06 -8.14
C LYS A 31 9.10 -2.92 -6.65
N LEU A 32 8.32 -1.91 -6.25
CA LEU A 32 7.96 -1.64 -4.86
C LEU A 32 7.01 -2.71 -4.30
N LEU A 33 6.02 -3.11 -5.09
CA LEU A 33 4.88 -3.91 -4.61
C LEU A 33 5.18 -5.41 -4.53
N LEU A 34 6.44 -5.85 -4.67
CA LEU A 34 6.77 -7.28 -4.57
C LEU A 34 6.79 -7.76 -3.11
N PRO A 35 6.16 -8.91 -2.78
CA PRO A 35 5.44 -9.81 -3.69
C PRO A 35 3.99 -9.35 -3.99
N ILE A 36 3.59 -9.44 -5.27
CA ILE A 36 2.21 -9.16 -5.75
C ILE A 36 1.48 -10.48 -6.00
N ARG A 37 0.25 -10.59 -5.50
CA ARG A 37 -0.74 -11.62 -5.86
C ARG A 37 -1.82 -10.98 -6.73
N GLN A 38 -2.06 -11.50 -7.92
CA GLN A 38 -3.09 -11.00 -8.82
C GLN A 38 -4.28 -11.95 -8.84
N PHE A 39 -5.48 -11.39 -8.80
CA PHE A 39 -6.75 -12.09 -8.89
C PHE A 39 -7.64 -11.42 -9.94
N ASP A 40 -8.43 -12.23 -10.63
CA ASP A 40 -9.42 -11.82 -11.62
C ASP A 40 -10.87 -11.97 -11.11
N LYS A 41 -11.04 -12.63 -9.95
CA LYS A 41 -12.34 -12.90 -9.32
C LYS A 41 -12.31 -12.55 -7.83
N PRO A 42 -13.32 -11.82 -7.30
CA PRO A 42 -13.39 -11.45 -5.89
C PRO A 42 -13.41 -12.66 -4.93
N SER A 43 -14.12 -13.74 -5.27
CA SER A 43 -14.22 -14.93 -4.41
C SER A 43 -12.86 -15.60 -4.19
N SER A 44 -12.13 -15.89 -5.26
CA SER A 44 -10.79 -16.49 -5.20
C SER A 44 -9.80 -15.62 -4.40
N CYS A 45 -9.98 -14.30 -4.47
CA CYS A 45 -9.18 -13.36 -3.72
C CYS A 45 -9.44 -13.47 -2.21
N LEU A 46 -10.72 -13.44 -1.80
CA LEU A 46 -11.12 -13.53 -0.40
C LEU A 46 -10.63 -14.84 0.23
N ASP A 47 -10.88 -15.98 -0.43
CA ASP A 47 -10.46 -17.30 0.02
C ASP A 47 -8.94 -17.35 0.23
N SER A 48 -8.17 -16.78 -0.71
CA SER A 48 -6.71 -16.74 -0.58
C SER A 48 -6.27 -15.91 0.63
N ILE A 49 -6.92 -14.77 0.89
CA ILE A 49 -6.58 -13.92 2.03
C ILE A 49 -6.80 -14.65 3.34
N GLU A 50 -7.96 -15.25 3.52
CA GLU A 50 -8.36 -15.91 4.75
C GLU A 50 -7.58 -17.20 5.00
N LEU A 51 -7.36 -18.01 3.97
CA LEU A 51 -6.74 -19.32 4.11
C LEU A 51 -5.22 -19.26 4.11
N SER A 52 -4.62 -18.48 3.20
CA SER A 52 -3.19 -18.55 2.91
C SER A 52 -2.39 -17.31 3.34
N LEU A 53 -3.05 -16.16 3.52
CA LEU A 53 -2.38 -14.88 3.82
C LEU A 53 -2.77 -14.29 5.19
N LYS A 54 -3.44 -15.05 6.06
CA LYS A 54 -3.91 -14.59 7.39
C LYS A 54 -2.84 -13.93 8.26
N ASN A 55 -1.59 -14.36 8.14
CA ASN A 55 -0.43 -13.84 8.91
C ASN A 55 0.41 -12.84 8.09
N LYS A 56 -0.09 -12.35 6.96
CA LYS A 56 0.56 -11.37 6.10
C LYS A 56 -0.12 -10.02 6.25
N CYS A 57 0.64 -8.94 6.27
CA CYS A 57 0.07 -7.60 6.18
C CYS A 57 -0.23 -7.31 4.71
N ILE A 58 -1.49 -7.01 4.41
CA ILE A 58 -1.99 -6.92 3.04
C ILE A 58 -2.27 -5.47 2.68
N PHE A 59 -1.74 -5.08 1.53
CA PHE A 59 -2.11 -3.87 0.82
C PHE A 59 -2.95 -4.28 -0.38
N PHE A 60 -4.22 -3.90 -0.35
CA PHE A 60 -5.19 -4.29 -1.37
C PHE A 60 -5.33 -3.19 -2.41
N ILE A 61 -5.23 -3.52 -3.68
CA ILE A 61 -5.35 -2.59 -4.80
C ILE A 61 -6.41 -3.13 -5.76
N THR A 62 -7.39 -2.31 -6.12
CA THR A 62 -8.45 -2.63 -7.08
C THR A 62 -8.80 -1.41 -7.92
N SER A 63 -9.35 -1.64 -9.10
CA SER A 63 -9.94 -0.56 -9.89
C SER A 63 -11.39 -0.31 -9.48
N ASN A 64 -11.88 0.87 -9.84
CA ASN A 64 -13.28 1.23 -9.63
C ASN A 64 -14.27 0.33 -10.42
N SER A 65 -13.85 -0.21 -11.57
CA SER A 65 -14.69 -1.09 -12.39
C SER A 65 -14.94 -2.48 -11.77
N PHE A 66 -14.16 -2.86 -10.74
CA PHE A 66 -14.33 -4.08 -9.95
C PHE A 66 -14.92 -3.81 -8.56
N VAL A 67 -15.44 -2.61 -8.31
CA VAL A 67 -16.01 -2.23 -7.02
C VAL A 67 -17.38 -2.89 -6.84
N ASP A 68 -17.39 -3.96 -6.06
CA ASP A 68 -18.55 -4.45 -5.34
C ASP A 68 -18.40 -3.99 -3.87
N GLU A 69 -19.29 -3.12 -3.41
CA GLU A 69 -19.23 -2.54 -2.06
C GLU A 69 -19.34 -3.63 -0.97
N GLU A 70 -20.14 -4.68 -1.19
CA GLU A 70 -20.25 -5.77 -0.22
C GLU A 70 -18.94 -6.55 -0.10
N PHE A 71 -18.29 -6.79 -1.23
CA PHE A 71 -16.97 -7.42 -1.25
C PHE A 71 -15.92 -6.53 -0.57
N LEU A 72 -15.89 -5.22 -0.86
CA LEU A 72 -14.96 -4.30 -0.21
C LEU A 72 -15.17 -4.20 1.30
N LYS A 73 -16.43 -4.24 1.77
CA LYS A 73 -16.74 -4.34 3.21
C LYS A 73 -16.16 -5.60 3.82
N LYS A 74 -16.27 -6.74 3.16
CA LYS A 74 -15.64 -8.00 3.61
C LYS A 74 -14.13 -7.85 3.68
N ILE A 75 -13.47 -7.34 2.64
CA ILE A 75 -12.03 -7.07 2.63
C ILE A 75 -11.61 -6.12 3.76
N ALA A 76 -12.34 -5.02 3.96
CA ALA A 76 -12.07 -4.04 5.02
C ALA A 76 -12.26 -4.60 6.44
N SER A 77 -13.10 -5.63 6.61
CA SER A 77 -13.30 -6.30 7.88
C SER A 77 -12.13 -7.19 8.30
N LEU A 78 -11.26 -7.57 7.36
CA LEU A 78 -10.11 -8.43 7.63
C LEU A 78 -9.02 -7.65 8.36
N SER A 79 -8.60 -8.16 9.52
CA SER A 79 -7.65 -7.47 10.39
C SER A 79 -6.25 -7.32 9.78
N ASN A 80 -5.89 -8.25 8.91
CA ASN A 80 -4.60 -8.30 8.22
C ASN A 80 -4.55 -7.43 6.95
N VAL A 81 -5.69 -6.91 6.48
CA VAL A 81 -5.74 -5.89 5.42
C VAL A 81 -5.45 -4.54 6.04
N TYR A 82 -4.32 -3.93 5.69
CA TYR A 82 -3.89 -2.65 6.26
C TYR A 82 -4.53 -1.47 5.56
N ARG A 83 -4.48 -1.47 4.22
CA ARG A 83 -4.96 -0.38 3.37
C ARG A 83 -5.62 -0.92 2.11
N ILE A 84 -6.66 -0.24 1.66
CA ILE A 84 -7.34 -0.49 0.39
C ILE A 84 -7.09 0.73 -0.49
N TYR A 85 -6.57 0.48 -1.69
CA TYR A 85 -6.33 1.47 -2.71
C TYR A 85 -7.29 1.18 -3.86
N ILE A 86 -8.25 2.07 -4.05
CA ILE A 86 -9.18 1.98 -5.19
C ILE A 86 -8.72 3.06 -6.14
N TYR A 87 -8.26 2.69 -7.34
CA TYR A 87 -7.94 3.68 -8.35
C TYR A 87 -9.07 3.78 -9.37
N ASN A 88 -9.31 4.99 -9.87
CA ASN A 88 -10.22 5.24 -10.99
C ASN A 88 -9.40 5.73 -12.20
N GLN A 89 -9.71 5.27 -13.41
CA GLN A 89 -9.08 5.85 -14.60
C GLN A 89 -9.77 7.15 -15.04
N GLU A 90 -11.06 7.27 -14.73
CA GLU A 90 -11.90 8.41 -15.11
C GLU A 90 -11.87 9.54 -14.07
N GLY A 91 -11.21 9.32 -12.93
CA GLY A 91 -11.10 10.30 -11.85
C GLY A 91 -12.41 10.61 -11.11
N ASN A 92 -13.43 9.77 -11.27
CA ASN A 92 -14.70 9.94 -10.56
C ASN A 92 -14.61 9.37 -9.13
N ASP A 93 -14.92 10.18 -8.13
CA ASP A 93 -14.96 9.74 -6.74
C ASP A 93 -16.11 8.76 -6.50
N TYR A 94 -15.79 7.57 -5.99
CA TYR A 94 -16.81 6.69 -5.43
C TYR A 94 -17.15 7.10 -4.00
N GLN A 95 -18.43 7.34 -3.74
CA GLN A 95 -18.91 7.66 -2.40
C GLN A 95 -19.32 6.39 -1.67
N PHE A 96 -18.55 6.02 -0.66
CA PHE A 96 -18.90 4.97 0.29
C PHE A 96 -19.52 5.57 1.55
N THR A 97 -20.45 4.85 2.16
CA THR A 97 -21.09 5.24 3.44
C THR A 97 -20.55 4.45 4.63
N ASP A 98 -19.90 3.32 4.39
CA ASP A 98 -19.35 2.45 5.43
C ASP A 98 -18.07 3.03 6.04
N THR A 99 -18.11 3.28 7.36
CA THR A 99 -17.02 3.95 8.08
C THR A 99 -15.76 3.10 8.20
N ASN A 100 -15.88 1.77 8.27
CA ASN A 100 -14.73 0.88 8.35
C ASN A 100 -14.00 0.82 6.99
N LEU A 101 -14.77 0.69 5.91
CA LEU A 101 -14.26 0.77 4.55
C LEU A 101 -13.57 2.12 4.30
N ILE A 102 -14.22 3.23 4.64
CA ILE A 102 -13.63 4.58 4.52
C ILE A 102 -12.32 4.67 5.30
N LYS A 103 -12.25 4.14 6.52
CA LYS A 103 -11.02 4.14 7.33
C LYS A 103 -9.90 3.33 6.69
N LYS A 104 -10.20 2.20 6.04
CA LYS A 104 -9.23 1.35 5.34
C LYS A 104 -8.81 1.91 3.97
N ILE A 105 -9.66 2.66 3.29
CA ILE A 105 -9.31 3.41 2.08
C ILE A 105 -8.45 4.62 2.43
N GLY A 106 -8.76 5.25 3.56
CA GLY A 106 -8.19 6.49 4.08
C GLY A 106 -8.80 7.74 3.48
N LEU A 107 -8.29 8.90 3.91
CA LEU A 107 -8.90 10.21 3.64
C LEU A 107 -8.77 10.65 2.18
N GLU A 108 -7.65 10.33 1.55
CA GLU A 108 -7.43 10.55 0.13
C GLU A 108 -7.96 9.35 -0.64
N ARG A 109 -9.15 9.51 -1.23
CA ARG A 109 -9.69 8.52 -2.18
C ARG A 109 -8.79 8.58 -3.40
N ILE A 110 -8.25 7.44 -3.82
CA ILE A 110 -7.25 7.44 -4.88
C ILE A 110 -7.96 7.60 -6.20
N VAL A 111 -7.78 8.79 -6.77
CA VAL A 111 -8.48 9.20 -7.97
C VAL A 111 -7.79 8.64 -9.21
N GLN A 112 -6.46 8.39 -9.18
CA GLN A 112 -5.64 7.96 -10.33
C GLN A 112 -4.44 7.08 -9.91
N PHE A 113 -3.87 6.32 -10.86
CA PHE A 113 -2.64 5.54 -10.67
C PHE A 113 -1.42 6.39 -11.04
N ASP A 114 -0.96 7.24 -10.11
CA ASP A 114 0.02 8.31 -10.34
C ASP A 114 1.10 8.42 -9.24
N GLU A 115 1.92 9.48 -9.29
CA GLU A 115 2.98 9.73 -8.30
C GLU A 115 2.42 10.00 -6.89
N GLN A 116 1.18 10.51 -6.77
CA GLN A 116 0.54 10.71 -5.47
C GLN A 116 0.21 9.37 -4.82
N LEU A 117 -0.37 8.44 -5.58
CA LEU A 117 -0.59 7.07 -5.12
C LEU A 117 0.74 6.41 -4.72
N TYR A 118 1.80 6.60 -5.52
CA TYR A 118 3.11 6.03 -5.23
C TYR A 118 3.66 6.53 -3.90
N LYS A 119 3.62 7.85 -3.70
CA LYS A 119 4.00 8.51 -2.44
C LYS A 119 3.18 8.00 -1.27
N GLN A 120 1.86 7.86 -1.41
CA GLN A 120 0.99 7.38 -0.35
C GLN A 120 1.32 5.94 0.06
N ILE A 121 1.56 5.04 -0.90
CA ILE A 121 2.01 3.66 -0.61
C ILE A 121 3.33 3.68 0.18
N ILE A 122 4.29 4.50 -0.24
CA ILE A 122 5.57 4.64 0.48
C ILE A 122 5.36 5.12 1.91
N LEU A 123 4.54 6.15 2.12
CA LEU A 123 4.26 6.68 3.45
C LEU A 123 3.58 5.65 4.35
N ASP A 124 2.61 4.90 3.82
CA ASP A 124 1.96 3.82 4.56
C ASP A 124 2.97 2.70 4.92
N LEU A 125 3.87 2.32 4.01
CA LEU A 125 4.94 1.36 4.29
C LEU A 125 5.92 1.87 5.36
N ILE A 126 6.34 3.13 5.28
CA ILE A 126 7.21 3.78 6.26
C ILE A 126 6.55 3.76 7.65
N LYS A 127 5.25 4.05 7.72
CA LYS A 127 4.49 4.01 8.96
C LYS A 127 4.49 2.61 9.58
N ILE A 128 4.30 1.56 8.77
CA ILE A 128 4.39 0.18 9.25
C ILE A 128 5.81 -0.12 9.74
N TYR A 129 6.85 0.13 8.94
CA TYR A 129 8.22 -0.14 9.36
C TYR A 129 8.60 0.61 10.64
N SER A 130 8.16 1.85 10.77
CA SER A 130 8.38 2.68 11.97
C SER A 130 7.67 2.11 13.19
N LYS A 131 6.43 1.62 13.04
CA LYS A 131 5.66 1.00 14.11
C LYS A 131 6.29 -0.33 14.54
N GLU A 132 6.59 -1.21 13.59
CA GLU A 132 7.18 -2.54 13.84
C GLU A 132 8.60 -2.43 14.43
N SER A 133 9.34 -1.36 14.09
CA SER A 133 10.66 -1.11 14.67
C SER A 133 10.61 -0.87 16.18
N ASN A 134 9.48 -0.47 16.76
CA ASN A 134 9.36 -0.28 18.21
C ASN A 134 9.42 -1.59 18.99
N GLN A 135 9.10 -2.70 18.34
CA GLN A 135 8.87 -4.00 19.00
C GLN A 135 9.82 -5.10 18.48
N SER A 136 10.63 -4.78 17.45
CA SER A 136 11.46 -5.76 16.74
C SER A 136 12.94 -5.67 17.12
N ARG A 137 13.60 -6.83 17.23
CA ARG A 137 15.07 -6.92 17.32
C ARG A 137 15.77 -6.42 16.05
N GLN A 138 15.05 -6.32 14.94
CA GLN A 138 15.52 -5.81 13.65
C GLN A 138 15.12 -4.33 13.45
N ALA A 139 14.82 -3.59 14.53
CA ALA A 139 14.39 -2.20 14.50
C ALA A 139 15.24 -1.32 13.56
N LYS A 140 16.56 -1.43 13.67
CA LYS A 140 17.51 -0.64 12.88
C LYS A 140 17.41 -0.93 11.39
N GLU A 141 17.19 -2.19 11.00
CA GLU A 141 17.06 -2.58 9.60
C GLU A 141 15.70 -2.19 9.01
N LEU A 142 14.63 -2.26 9.81
CA LEU A 142 13.31 -1.77 9.44
C LEU A 142 13.34 -0.26 9.16
N LEU A 143 13.94 0.53 10.05
CA LEU A 143 14.07 1.97 9.84
C LEU A 143 14.97 2.31 8.64
N LYS A 144 16.08 1.60 8.45
CA LYS A 144 16.92 1.75 7.23
C LYS A 144 16.13 1.43 5.96
N SER A 145 15.24 0.44 6.01
CA SER A 145 14.36 0.12 4.88
C SER A 145 13.34 1.22 4.63
N ALA A 146 12.78 1.83 5.68
CA ALA A 146 11.90 2.99 5.58
C ALA A 146 12.60 4.20 4.93
N VAL A 147 13.83 4.52 5.34
CA VAL A 147 14.64 5.59 4.71
C VAL A 147 14.90 5.28 3.23
N LYS A 148 15.25 4.03 2.90
CA LYS A 148 15.43 3.62 1.50
C LYS A 148 14.17 3.83 0.65
N LEU A 149 12.99 3.50 1.18
CA LEU A 149 11.73 3.76 0.49
C LEU A 149 11.50 5.25 0.27
N LEU A 150 11.72 6.07 1.29
CA LEU A 150 11.57 7.51 1.22
C LEU A 150 12.48 8.13 0.15
N ASN A 151 13.69 7.59 -0.03
CA ASN A 151 14.65 8.04 -1.04
C ASN A 151 14.29 7.66 -2.48
N THR A 152 13.21 6.90 -2.69
CA THR A 152 12.69 6.62 -4.03
C THR A 152 11.71 7.68 -4.53
N ILE A 153 11.34 8.64 -3.68
CA ILE A 153 10.55 9.81 -4.06
C ILE A 153 11.52 10.89 -4.55
N ASP A 154 11.37 11.30 -5.81
CA ASP A 154 12.30 12.22 -6.49
C ASP A 154 12.22 13.64 -5.91
N ASP A 155 11.01 14.16 -5.71
CA ASP A 155 10.77 15.50 -5.16
C ASP A 155 10.21 15.43 -3.72
N LYS A 156 11.09 15.63 -2.73
CA LYS A 156 10.70 15.65 -1.31
C LYS A 156 10.34 17.06 -0.87
N ASP A 157 9.09 17.24 -0.48
CA ASP A 157 8.63 18.40 0.27
C ASP A 157 9.21 18.43 1.70
N GLU A 158 8.94 19.52 2.42
CA GLU A 158 9.41 19.73 3.79
C GLU A 158 8.95 18.60 4.74
N ASP A 159 7.70 18.14 4.60
CA ASP A 159 7.14 17.05 5.40
C ASP A 159 7.93 15.75 5.19
N LEU A 160 8.25 15.39 3.94
CA LEU A 160 9.05 14.21 3.63
C LEU A 160 10.48 14.34 4.14
N GLN A 161 11.08 15.53 4.09
CA GLN A 161 12.41 15.77 4.66
C GLN A 161 12.42 15.63 6.18
N ASP A 162 11.37 16.08 6.86
CA ASP A 162 11.26 15.95 8.31
C ASP A 162 11.01 14.51 8.75
N ILE A 163 10.23 13.74 7.98
CA ILE A 163 10.13 12.29 8.17
C ILE A 163 11.51 11.64 8.02
N GLU A 164 12.30 12.02 7.01
CA GLU A 164 13.64 11.48 6.81
C GLU A 164 14.56 11.75 8.00
N LYS A 165 14.64 13.02 8.44
CA LYS A 165 15.43 13.43 9.61
C LYS A 165 15.03 12.65 10.86
N TYR A 166 13.72 12.48 11.07
CA TYR A 166 13.19 11.71 12.20
C TYR A 166 13.64 10.24 12.14
N LEU A 167 13.51 9.58 10.98
CA LEU A 167 13.94 8.20 10.80
C LEU A 167 15.45 8.03 11.04
N ILE A 168 16.28 8.94 10.50
CA ILE A 168 17.73 8.92 10.67
C ILE A 168 18.12 9.12 12.14
N SER A 169 17.51 10.10 12.81
CA SER A 169 17.71 10.34 14.24
C SER A 169 17.39 9.09 15.07
N ARG A 170 16.27 8.42 14.78
CA ARG A 170 15.92 7.15 15.43
C ARG A 170 16.94 6.06 15.19
N ILE A 171 17.45 5.90 13.96
CA ILE A 171 18.49 4.90 13.65
C ILE A 171 19.76 5.13 14.47
N HIS A 172 20.19 6.38 14.64
CA HIS A 172 21.36 6.72 15.45
C HIS A 172 21.16 6.41 16.94
N ASN A 173 19.94 6.58 17.44
CA ASN A 173 19.61 6.30 18.84
C ASN A 173 19.42 4.81 19.13
N LEU A 174 19.31 3.96 18.10
CA LEU A 174 19.30 2.50 18.25
C LEU A 174 20.75 1.98 18.31
N LYS A 175 21.19 1.69 19.54
CA LYS A 175 22.48 1.03 19.84
C LYS A 175 22.57 -0.31 19.13
#